data_AF-A0A356MQ88-F1
#
_entry.id   AF-A0A356MQ88-F1
#
_cell.length_a   1.000
_cell.length_b   1.000
_cell.length_c   1.000
_cell.angle_alpha   90.00
_cell.angle_beta   90.00
_cell.angle_gamma   90.00
#
_symmetry.space_group_name_H-M   'P 1'
#
loop_
_entity.id
_entity.type
_entity.pdbx_description
1 polymer ?
#
loop_
_entity_poly.entity_id
_entity_poly.type
_entity_poly.pdbx_seq_one_letter_code
_entity_poly.pdbx_strand_id
1 'polypeptide(L)'
;MPLSLAQEDVDQIVSFDLSIEEAHLMLDRGDSLLNSNKPVAALSMFRGAMARTFDPCQQARGHVGIAQIYTASNNPDLALASLEQAQLGFLACEAEMRTRIVIQAADLWLHLHYEDRATELIQRELDLNPDCTILNAKLADLWFTGGHWEKSSMQYAACLRLCPKNAHEHKADWISRLIQIESMQGRIANDSLRNRFEKEATFLTSTIAQGFREQVHLVLSMQGFHMAALQWAQTILEHTPSKNLARIAVAHLRIANSAHLAHRPLEALIGYHEAIKSARVSEDLSLLTEALRQKGLFEKDRGNDTEALRAFIELDEIQMIRLAELPQITERETRQFAEQVFPVLDQFDVAALELERAKPAPYQSTGWPWIAGLLAIGIIAYARQQQYLRSALHKERRRIIRLRSLVPADRLPSASSNPAQNDVELGTSSLMPSGEFIETGDRVATSQT
;
A
#
# COMPACT_ATOMS: atom_id res chain seq x y z
N MET A 1 -62.60 -2.41 -22.37
CA MET A 1 -61.22 -2.68 -22.80
C MET A 1 -60.26 -2.47 -21.61
N PRO A 2 -60.01 -3.49 -20.75
CA PRO A 2 -58.96 -3.42 -19.74
C PRO A 2 -57.90 -4.54 -19.85
N LEU A 3 -57.95 -5.39 -20.89
CA LEU A 3 -57.11 -6.59 -20.99
C LEU A 3 -55.70 -6.35 -21.58
N SER A 4 -55.43 -5.21 -22.25
CA SER A 4 -54.10 -4.97 -22.85
C SER A 4 -53.06 -4.47 -21.85
N LEU A 5 -53.47 -3.67 -20.87
CA LEU A 5 -52.56 -3.12 -19.84
C LEU A 5 -51.97 -4.23 -18.95
N ALA A 6 -52.80 -5.20 -18.54
CA ALA A 6 -52.34 -6.33 -17.74
C ALA A 6 -51.38 -7.27 -18.50
N GLN A 7 -51.38 -7.23 -19.83
CA GLN A 7 -50.54 -8.10 -20.66
C GLN A 7 -49.18 -7.44 -20.95
N GLU A 8 -49.16 -6.11 -21.15
CA GLU A 8 -47.92 -5.32 -21.20
C GLU A 8 -47.16 -5.33 -19.87
N ASP A 9 -47.87 -5.28 -18.74
CA ASP A 9 -47.25 -5.35 -17.41
C ASP A 9 -46.61 -6.73 -17.15
N VAL A 10 -47.27 -7.82 -17.59
CA VAL A 10 -46.74 -9.19 -17.43
C VAL A 10 -45.53 -9.43 -18.35
N ASP A 11 -45.57 -8.96 -19.60
CA ASP A 11 -44.44 -9.10 -20.53
C ASP A 11 -43.23 -8.25 -20.08
N GLN A 12 -43.46 -7.09 -19.44
CA GLN A 12 -42.39 -6.28 -18.83
C GLN A 12 -41.77 -6.97 -17.61
N ILE A 13 -42.58 -7.58 -16.74
CA ILE A 13 -42.07 -8.33 -15.57
C ILE A 13 -41.23 -9.53 -16.03
N VAL A 14 -41.72 -10.31 -17.01
CA VAL A 14 -40.99 -11.48 -17.54
C VAL A 14 -39.68 -11.06 -18.22
N SER A 15 -39.68 -9.98 -19.00
CA SER A 15 -38.45 -9.48 -19.64
C SER A 15 -37.43 -8.91 -18.65
N PHE A 16 -37.90 -8.32 -17.55
CA PHE A 16 -37.04 -7.84 -16.46
C PHE A 16 -36.39 -8.99 -15.69
N ASP A 17 -37.17 -10.02 -15.34
CA ASP A 17 -36.66 -11.22 -14.64
C ASP A 17 -35.61 -11.97 -15.47
N LEU A 18 -35.83 -12.11 -16.79
CA LEU A 18 -34.85 -12.67 -17.73
C LEU A 18 -33.53 -11.87 -17.76
N SER A 19 -33.61 -10.54 -17.72
CA SER A 19 -32.44 -9.66 -17.72
C SER A 19 -31.61 -9.77 -16.43
N ILE A 20 -32.27 -9.98 -15.29
CA ILE A 20 -31.63 -10.20 -13.99
C ILE A 20 -30.90 -11.54 -13.95
N GLU A 21 -31.53 -12.61 -14.45
CA GLU A 21 -30.91 -13.94 -14.51
C GLU A 21 -29.71 -13.96 -15.45
N GLU A 22 -29.83 -13.37 -16.65
CA GLU A 22 -28.73 -13.26 -17.60
C GLU A 22 -27.52 -12.54 -17.00
N ALA A 23 -27.76 -11.46 -16.27
CA ALA A 23 -26.68 -10.72 -15.65
C ALA A 23 -26.06 -11.45 -14.46
N HIS A 24 -26.84 -12.20 -13.67
CA HIS A 24 -26.30 -13.06 -12.63
C HIS A 24 -25.32 -14.09 -13.20
N LEU A 25 -25.70 -14.74 -14.31
CA LEU A 25 -24.83 -15.66 -15.06
C LEU A 25 -23.56 -14.97 -15.58
N MET A 26 -23.67 -13.72 -16.04
CA MET A 26 -22.51 -12.93 -16.46
C MET A 26 -21.56 -12.59 -15.29
N LEU A 27 -22.09 -12.28 -14.11
CA LEU A 27 -21.29 -12.02 -12.90
C LEU A 27 -20.54 -13.29 -12.47
N ASP A 28 -21.23 -14.45 -12.42
CA ASP A 28 -20.60 -15.73 -12.07
C ASP A 28 -19.52 -16.13 -13.08
N ARG A 29 -19.77 -15.90 -14.37
CA ARG A 29 -18.76 -16.09 -15.42
C ARG A 29 -17.60 -15.12 -15.28
N GLY A 30 -17.86 -13.87 -14.88
CA GLY A 30 -16.84 -12.88 -14.55
C GLY A 30 -15.90 -13.37 -13.45
N ASP A 31 -16.47 -13.86 -12.34
CA ASP A 31 -15.71 -14.41 -11.22
C ASP A 31 -14.88 -15.64 -11.64
N SER A 32 -15.46 -16.54 -12.45
CA SER A 32 -14.74 -17.71 -12.99
C SER A 32 -13.55 -17.30 -13.88
N LEU A 33 -13.72 -16.27 -14.71
CA LEU A 33 -12.66 -15.74 -15.58
C LEU A 33 -11.57 -15.02 -14.79
N LEU A 34 -11.92 -14.32 -13.72
CA LEU A 34 -10.96 -13.75 -12.77
C LEU A 34 -10.11 -14.85 -12.14
N ASN A 35 -10.73 -15.90 -11.63
CA ASN A 35 -10.03 -17.04 -11.02
C ASN A 35 -9.14 -17.79 -12.03
N SER A 36 -9.44 -17.66 -13.34
CA SER A 36 -8.65 -18.23 -14.44
C SER A 36 -7.56 -17.29 -14.96
N ASN A 37 -7.26 -16.18 -14.26
CA ASN A 37 -6.31 -15.13 -14.68
C ASN A 37 -6.61 -14.53 -16.06
N LYS A 38 -7.90 -14.34 -16.41
CA LYS A 38 -8.35 -13.69 -17.66
C LYS A 38 -9.05 -12.36 -17.37
N PRO A 39 -8.33 -11.31 -16.93
CA PRO A 39 -8.92 -10.08 -16.38
C PRO A 39 -9.70 -9.28 -17.43
N VAL A 40 -9.23 -9.22 -18.68
CA VAL A 40 -9.91 -8.45 -19.75
C VAL A 40 -11.26 -9.05 -20.11
N ALA A 41 -11.33 -10.39 -20.19
CA ALA A 41 -12.58 -11.09 -20.45
C ALA A 41 -13.54 -10.92 -19.27
N ALA A 42 -13.05 -11.04 -18.04
CA ALA A 42 -13.85 -10.80 -16.84
C ALA A 42 -14.42 -9.36 -16.80
N LEU A 43 -13.61 -8.35 -17.14
CA LEU A 43 -14.04 -6.95 -17.20
C LEU A 43 -15.22 -6.76 -18.17
N SER A 44 -15.16 -7.42 -19.33
CA SER A 44 -16.24 -7.38 -20.32
C SER A 44 -17.54 -8.01 -19.80
N MET A 45 -17.42 -9.09 -19.01
CA MET A 45 -18.58 -9.75 -18.40
C MET A 45 -19.20 -8.87 -17.30
N PHE A 46 -18.40 -8.26 -16.42
CA PHE A 46 -18.93 -7.38 -15.37
C PHE A 46 -19.61 -6.13 -15.94
N ARG A 47 -19.00 -5.47 -16.93
CA ARG A 47 -19.63 -4.34 -17.62
C ARG A 47 -20.89 -4.75 -18.38
N GLY A 48 -20.86 -5.95 -19.00
CA GLY A 48 -22.02 -6.52 -19.67
C GLY A 48 -23.18 -6.82 -18.73
N ALA A 49 -22.89 -7.31 -17.52
CA ALA A 49 -23.88 -7.53 -16.47
C ALA A 49 -24.49 -6.20 -16.00
N MET A 50 -23.66 -5.20 -15.69
CA MET A 50 -24.14 -3.89 -15.24
C MET A 50 -25.01 -3.16 -16.28
N ALA A 51 -24.77 -3.36 -17.57
CA ALA A 51 -25.59 -2.77 -18.63
C ALA A 51 -26.98 -3.41 -18.74
N ARG A 52 -27.17 -4.60 -18.15
CA ARG A 52 -28.41 -5.39 -18.23
C ARG A 52 -29.21 -5.37 -16.92
N THR A 53 -28.65 -4.85 -15.83
CA THR A 53 -29.29 -4.89 -14.51
C THR A 53 -29.58 -3.51 -13.98
N PHE A 54 -30.73 -3.42 -13.32
CA PHE A 54 -31.06 -2.30 -12.44
C PHE A 54 -31.07 -2.71 -10.96
N ASP A 55 -30.80 -3.99 -10.65
CA ASP A 55 -30.66 -4.46 -9.27
C ASP A 55 -29.37 -3.88 -8.64
N PRO A 56 -29.49 -3.04 -7.59
CA PRO A 56 -28.33 -2.44 -6.94
C PRO A 56 -27.37 -3.47 -6.33
N CYS A 57 -27.84 -4.66 -5.92
CA CYS A 57 -26.97 -5.69 -5.39
C CYS A 57 -26.05 -6.28 -6.47
N GLN A 58 -26.62 -6.62 -7.63
CA GLN A 58 -25.86 -7.09 -8.79
C GLN A 58 -24.90 -6.02 -9.32
N GLN A 59 -25.32 -4.75 -9.33
CA GLN A 59 -24.44 -3.65 -9.68
C GLN A 59 -23.27 -3.52 -8.68
N ALA A 60 -23.52 -3.60 -7.37
CA ALA A 60 -22.46 -3.56 -6.37
C ALA A 60 -21.46 -4.70 -6.55
N ARG A 61 -21.93 -5.93 -6.77
CA ARG A 61 -21.07 -7.09 -7.08
C ARG A 61 -20.23 -6.85 -8.35
N GLY A 62 -20.85 -6.32 -9.41
CA GLY A 62 -20.15 -5.97 -10.64
C GLY A 62 -19.07 -4.91 -10.43
N HIS A 63 -19.37 -3.84 -9.69
CA HIS A 63 -18.41 -2.79 -9.36
C HIS A 63 -17.24 -3.29 -8.51
N VAL A 64 -17.45 -4.18 -7.54
CA VAL A 64 -16.36 -4.81 -6.77
C VAL A 64 -15.48 -5.69 -7.67
N GLY A 65 -16.08 -6.49 -8.57
CA GLY A 65 -15.32 -7.28 -9.55
C GLY A 65 -14.49 -6.43 -10.50
N ILE A 66 -15.03 -5.29 -10.95
CA ILE A 66 -14.30 -4.30 -11.76
C ILE A 66 -13.15 -3.67 -10.96
N ALA A 67 -13.40 -3.30 -9.70
CA ALA A 67 -12.38 -2.75 -8.82
C ALA A 67 -11.20 -3.72 -8.66
N GLN A 68 -11.48 -5.01 -8.45
CA GLN A 68 -10.46 -6.05 -8.34
C GLN A 68 -9.56 -6.16 -9.58
N ILE A 69 -10.14 -5.96 -10.77
CA ILE A 69 -9.37 -5.94 -12.03
C ILE A 69 -8.49 -4.69 -12.07
N TYR A 70 -9.02 -3.54 -11.68
CA TYR A 70 -8.27 -2.29 -11.71
C TYR A 70 -7.14 -2.26 -10.69
N THR A 71 -7.35 -2.76 -9.47
CA THR A 71 -6.28 -2.92 -8.48
C THR A 71 -5.18 -3.84 -8.99
N ALA A 72 -5.53 -4.99 -9.58
CA ALA A 72 -4.55 -5.93 -10.15
C ALA A 72 -3.77 -5.33 -11.35
N SER A 73 -4.40 -4.43 -12.11
CA SER A 73 -3.77 -3.70 -13.22
C SER A 73 -2.98 -2.45 -12.79
N ASN A 74 -2.86 -2.18 -11.49
CA ASN A 74 -2.22 -0.99 -10.92
C ASN A 74 -2.85 0.35 -11.39
N ASN A 75 -4.18 0.38 -11.50
CA ASN A 75 -4.97 1.57 -11.85
C ASN A 75 -5.81 2.03 -10.65
N PRO A 76 -5.22 2.75 -9.67
CA PRO A 76 -5.89 3.06 -8.40
C PRO A 76 -7.11 3.98 -8.58
N ASP A 77 -7.05 4.99 -9.44
CA ASP A 77 -8.14 5.97 -9.60
C ASP A 77 -9.44 5.32 -10.08
N LEU A 78 -9.34 4.41 -11.06
CA LEU A 78 -10.49 3.67 -11.58
C LEU A 78 -11.00 2.65 -10.56
N ALA A 79 -10.10 2.02 -9.81
CA ALA A 79 -10.47 1.12 -8.72
C ALA A 79 -11.27 1.86 -7.64
N LEU A 80 -10.79 3.02 -7.20
CA LEU A 80 -11.45 3.86 -6.19
C LEU A 80 -12.85 4.28 -6.65
N ALA A 81 -12.98 4.79 -7.88
CA ALA A 81 -14.27 5.18 -8.45
C ALA A 81 -15.26 4.00 -8.48
N SER A 82 -14.80 2.81 -8.85
CA SER A 82 -15.66 1.61 -8.83
C SER A 82 -16.04 1.17 -7.41
N LEU A 83 -15.15 1.26 -6.42
CA LEU A 83 -15.47 0.91 -5.03
C LEU A 83 -16.47 1.89 -4.40
N GLU A 84 -16.34 3.19 -4.69
CA GLU A 84 -17.31 4.20 -4.23
C GLU A 84 -18.70 3.96 -4.82
N GLN A 85 -18.78 3.54 -6.09
CA GLN A 85 -20.05 3.14 -6.72
C GLN A 85 -20.61 1.86 -6.10
N ALA A 86 -19.77 0.88 -5.78
CA ALA A 86 -20.20 -0.37 -5.14
C ALA A 86 -20.87 -0.13 -3.78
N GLN A 87 -20.34 0.81 -2.98
CA GLN A 87 -20.85 1.12 -1.64
C GLN A 87 -22.34 1.52 -1.63
N LEU A 88 -22.83 2.14 -2.70
CA LEU A 88 -24.22 2.57 -2.81
C LEU A 88 -25.20 1.39 -2.86
N GLY A 89 -24.77 0.22 -3.33
CA GLY A 89 -25.63 -0.95 -3.55
C GLY A 89 -25.55 -2.03 -2.47
N PHE A 90 -24.63 -1.94 -1.50
CA PHE A 90 -24.43 -3.02 -0.51
C PHE A 90 -25.67 -3.34 0.32
N LEU A 91 -26.42 -2.32 0.76
CA LEU A 91 -27.61 -2.53 1.61
C LEU A 91 -28.78 -3.20 0.86
N ALA A 92 -28.77 -3.21 -0.48
CA ALA A 92 -29.77 -3.91 -1.28
C ALA A 92 -29.52 -5.42 -1.36
N CYS A 93 -28.32 -5.88 -0.98
CA CYS A 93 -28.00 -7.30 -0.97
C CYS A 93 -28.54 -8.02 0.27
N GLU A 94 -28.85 -9.32 0.09
CA GLU A 94 -29.07 -10.24 1.20
C GLU A 94 -27.84 -10.32 2.12
N ALA A 95 -28.05 -10.61 3.41
CA ALA A 95 -27.01 -10.50 4.43
C ALA A 95 -25.74 -11.35 4.15
N GLU A 96 -25.90 -12.59 3.68
CA GLU A 96 -24.77 -13.47 3.37
C GLU A 96 -23.96 -12.97 2.18
N MET A 97 -24.64 -12.60 1.09
CA MET A 97 -24.02 -12.02 -0.10
C MET A 97 -23.35 -10.68 0.21
N ARG A 98 -24.02 -9.81 0.98
CA ARG A 98 -23.49 -8.53 1.42
C ARG A 98 -22.20 -8.69 2.20
N THR A 99 -22.18 -9.60 3.18
CA THR A 99 -20.98 -9.90 3.99
C THR A 99 -19.80 -10.29 3.10
N ARG A 100 -20.02 -11.18 2.12
CA ARG A 100 -18.97 -11.62 1.19
C ARG A 100 -18.44 -10.46 0.33
N ILE A 101 -19.33 -9.67 -0.26
CA ILE A 101 -18.96 -8.54 -1.12
C ILE A 101 -18.26 -7.44 -0.31
N VAL A 102 -18.72 -7.16 0.91
CA VAL A 102 -18.12 -6.17 1.81
C VAL A 102 -16.71 -6.58 2.24
N ILE A 103 -16.47 -7.85 2.56
CA ILE A 103 -15.12 -8.35 2.87
C ILE A 103 -14.19 -8.16 1.67
N GLN A 104 -14.63 -8.53 0.46
CA GLN A 104 -13.85 -8.33 -0.76
C GLN A 104 -13.56 -6.84 -1.01
N ALA A 105 -14.56 -5.97 -0.84
CA ALA A 105 -14.37 -4.53 -0.99
C ALA A 105 -13.38 -3.97 0.04
N ALA A 106 -13.46 -4.41 1.30
CA ALA A 106 -12.52 -4.02 2.35
C ALA A 106 -11.08 -4.46 2.04
N ASP A 107 -10.90 -5.67 1.48
CA ASP A 107 -9.62 -6.13 0.97
C ASP A 107 -9.07 -5.21 -0.11
N LEU A 108 -9.90 -4.80 -1.07
CA LEU A 108 -9.47 -3.89 -2.14
C LEU A 108 -9.13 -2.50 -1.61
N TRP A 109 -9.87 -1.97 -0.63
CA TRP A 109 -9.53 -0.72 0.05
C TRP A 109 -8.17 -0.82 0.75
N LEU A 110 -7.87 -1.95 1.39
CA LEU A 110 -6.57 -2.21 2.02
C LEU A 110 -5.43 -2.27 0.98
N HIS A 111 -5.64 -2.94 -0.15
CA HIS A 111 -4.64 -3.01 -1.24
C HIS A 111 -4.35 -1.63 -1.85
N LEU A 112 -5.34 -0.72 -1.82
CA LEU A 112 -5.20 0.67 -2.25
C LEU A 112 -4.66 1.60 -1.15
N HIS A 113 -4.23 1.06 0.00
CA HIS A 113 -3.70 1.78 1.15
C HIS A 113 -4.70 2.71 1.86
N TYR A 114 -6.00 2.43 1.76
CA TYR A 114 -7.06 3.16 2.48
C TYR A 114 -7.62 2.33 3.65
N GLU A 115 -6.80 2.19 4.69
CA GLU A 115 -7.11 1.37 5.88
C GLU A 115 -8.33 1.88 6.66
N ASP A 116 -8.47 3.19 6.82
CA ASP A 116 -9.59 3.81 7.53
C ASP A 116 -10.94 3.49 6.85
N ARG A 117 -10.98 3.50 5.51
CA ARG A 117 -12.20 3.16 4.77
C ARG A 117 -12.53 1.67 4.87
N ALA A 118 -11.51 0.81 4.84
CA ALA A 118 -11.69 -0.62 5.03
C ALA A 118 -12.24 -0.95 6.43
N THR A 119 -11.69 -0.32 7.48
CA THR A 119 -12.14 -0.52 8.86
C THR A 119 -13.55 -0.01 9.08
N GLU A 120 -13.87 1.19 8.59
CA GLU A 120 -15.22 1.75 8.68
C GLU A 120 -16.25 0.86 7.96
N LEU A 121 -15.91 0.34 6.78
CA LEU A 121 -16.80 -0.53 6.02
C LEU A 121 -17.13 -1.82 6.77
N ILE A 122 -16.11 -2.47 7.37
CA ILE A 122 -16.31 -3.69 8.17
C ILE A 122 -17.06 -3.40 9.47
N GLN A 123 -16.79 -2.27 10.13
CA GLN A 123 -17.52 -1.86 11.34
C GLN A 123 -19.01 -1.65 11.06
N ARG A 124 -19.36 -0.98 9.96
CA ARG A 124 -20.75 -0.79 9.54
C ARG A 124 -21.46 -2.12 9.30
N GLU A 125 -20.78 -3.11 8.71
CA GLU A 125 -21.37 -4.43 8.52
C GLU A 125 -21.50 -5.21 9.84
N LEU A 126 -20.56 -5.05 10.77
CA LEU A 126 -20.66 -5.60 12.12
C LEU A 126 -21.80 -4.98 12.93
N ASP A 127 -22.09 -3.69 12.75
CA ASP A 127 -23.25 -3.04 13.38
C ASP A 127 -24.58 -3.66 12.91
N LEU A 128 -24.62 -4.16 11.67
CA LEU A 128 -25.76 -4.89 11.12
C LEU A 128 -25.77 -6.37 11.56
N ASN A 129 -24.59 -7.00 11.67
CA ASN A 129 -24.40 -8.42 11.96
C ASN A 129 -23.33 -8.63 13.06
N PRO A 130 -23.64 -8.37 14.34
CA PRO A 130 -22.64 -8.31 15.42
C PRO A 130 -22.00 -9.67 15.77
N ASP A 131 -22.74 -10.76 15.55
CA ASP A 131 -22.29 -12.11 15.92
C ASP A 131 -21.44 -12.80 14.83
N CYS A 132 -21.16 -12.12 13.72
CA CYS A 132 -20.38 -12.70 12.64
C CYS A 132 -18.89 -12.82 13.00
N THR A 133 -18.44 -14.03 13.31
CA THR A 133 -17.03 -14.30 13.65
C THR A 133 -16.07 -13.98 12.51
N ILE A 134 -16.50 -14.14 11.26
CA ILE A 134 -15.68 -13.85 10.07
C ILE A 134 -15.41 -12.35 9.95
N LEU A 135 -16.43 -11.51 10.15
CA LEU A 135 -16.28 -10.05 10.13
C LEU A 135 -15.44 -9.56 11.30
N ASN A 136 -15.61 -10.12 12.50
CA ASN A 136 -14.79 -9.79 13.66
C ASN A 136 -13.31 -10.16 13.44
N ALA A 137 -13.03 -11.32 12.82
CA ALA A 137 -11.69 -11.70 12.42
C ALA A 137 -11.12 -10.74 11.36
N LYS A 138 -11.92 -10.37 10.36
CA LYS A 138 -11.50 -9.41 9.34
C LYS A 138 -11.15 -8.04 9.93
N LEU A 139 -11.94 -7.57 10.87
CA LEU A 139 -11.66 -6.35 11.62
C LEU A 139 -10.34 -6.47 12.41
N ALA A 140 -10.09 -7.64 13.01
CA ALA A 140 -8.83 -7.92 13.71
C ALA A 140 -7.62 -7.90 12.75
N ASP A 141 -7.76 -8.44 11.54
CA ASP A 141 -6.74 -8.39 10.49
C ASP A 141 -6.44 -6.94 10.07
N LEU A 142 -7.47 -6.11 9.89
CA LEU A 142 -7.29 -4.69 9.55
C LEU A 142 -6.60 -3.91 10.68
N TRP A 143 -6.95 -4.19 11.94
CA TRP A 143 -6.23 -3.61 13.08
C TRP A 143 -4.79 -4.09 13.18
N PHE A 144 -4.53 -5.34 12.78
CA PHE A 144 -3.18 -5.88 12.70
C PHE A 144 -2.36 -5.13 11.64
N THR A 145 -2.89 -4.95 10.43
CA THR A 145 -2.17 -4.22 9.38
C THR A 145 -1.94 -2.76 9.74
N GLY A 146 -2.92 -2.10 10.37
CA GLY A 146 -2.81 -0.70 10.83
C GLY A 146 -1.97 -0.51 12.10
N GLY A 147 -1.30 -1.55 12.61
CA GLY A 147 -0.41 -1.46 13.77
C GLY A 147 -1.12 -1.31 15.12
N HIS A 148 -2.44 -1.48 15.18
CA HIS A 148 -3.25 -1.44 16.39
C HIS A 148 -3.30 -2.81 17.09
N TRP A 149 -2.12 -3.28 17.52
CA TRP A 149 -1.89 -4.63 18.04
C TRP A 149 -2.79 -5.03 19.22
N GLU A 150 -3.06 -4.10 20.14
CA GLU A 150 -3.89 -4.37 21.32
C GLU A 150 -5.37 -4.61 20.95
N LYS A 151 -5.92 -3.78 20.06
CA LYS A 151 -7.28 -3.96 19.52
C LYS A 151 -7.39 -5.27 18.76
N SER A 152 -6.41 -5.56 17.90
CA SER A 152 -6.35 -6.80 17.14
C SER A 152 -6.31 -8.03 18.05
N SER A 153 -5.47 -8.02 19.08
CA SER A 153 -5.35 -9.10 20.07
C SER A 153 -6.68 -9.37 20.80
N MET A 154 -7.36 -8.31 21.26
CA MET A 154 -8.67 -8.44 21.90
C MET A 154 -9.71 -9.07 20.97
N GLN A 155 -9.72 -8.67 19.69
CA GLN A 155 -10.67 -9.20 18.71
C GLN A 155 -10.39 -10.66 18.36
N TYR A 156 -9.14 -11.06 18.10
CA TYR A 156 -8.82 -12.48 17.89
C TYR A 156 -9.14 -13.34 19.12
N ALA A 157 -8.90 -12.83 20.33
CA ALA A 157 -9.27 -13.53 21.56
C ALA A 157 -10.79 -13.70 21.70
N ALA A 158 -11.59 -12.72 21.26
CA ALA A 158 -13.04 -12.84 21.20
C ALA A 158 -13.48 -13.87 20.15
N CYS A 159 -12.91 -13.83 18.93
CA CYS A 159 -13.16 -14.80 17.87
C CYS A 159 -12.90 -16.23 18.33
N LEU A 160 -11.78 -16.48 19.03
CA LEU A 160 -11.44 -17.80 19.56
C LEU A 160 -12.46 -18.33 20.59
N ARG A 161 -13.14 -17.46 21.34
CA ARG A 161 -14.17 -17.87 22.32
C ARG A 161 -15.49 -18.26 21.64
N LEU A 162 -15.84 -17.56 20.56
CA LEU A 162 -17.09 -17.75 19.81
C LEU A 162 -16.96 -18.82 18.72
N CYS A 163 -15.74 -19.25 18.40
CA CYS A 163 -15.45 -20.17 17.30
C CYS A 163 -16.08 -21.56 17.50
N PRO A 164 -16.73 -22.14 16.48
CA PRO A 164 -17.19 -23.52 16.53
C PRO A 164 -16.01 -24.50 16.73
N LYS A 165 -16.28 -25.65 17.36
CA LYS A 165 -15.23 -26.61 17.74
C LYS A 165 -14.40 -27.12 16.54
N ASN A 166 -15.03 -27.27 15.37
CA ASN A 166 -14.44 -27.90 14.19
C ASN A 166 -13.69 -26.94 13.25
N ALA A 167 -13.68 -25.62 13.53
CA ALA A 167 -13.01 -24.63 12.69
C ALA A 167 -11.51 -24.53 13.01
N HIS A 168 -10.79 -25.64 12.85
CA HIS A 168 -9.37 -25.76 13.21
C HIS A 168 -8.47 -24.78 12.43
N GLU A 169 -8.78 -24.51 11.16
CA GLU A 169 -7.98 -23.62 10.31
C GLU A 169 -8.05 -22.16 10.79
N HIS A 170 -9.25 -21.64 11.00
CA HIS A 170 -9.45 -20.29 11.55
C HIS A 170 -8.81 -20.14 12.94
N LYS A 171 -8.92 -21.16 13.80
CA LYS A 171 -8.26 -21.14 15.11
C LYS A 171 -6.74 -21.09 14.99
N ALA A 172 -6.15 -21.92 14.13
CA ALA A 172 -4.72 -21.93 13.93
C ALA A 172 -4.22 -20.60 13.38
N ASP A 173 -4.92 -20.01 12.41
CA ASP A 173 -4.62 -18.69 11.88
C ASP A 173 -4.65 -17.62 12.99
N TRP A 174 -5.76 -17.49 13.73
CA TRP A 174 -5.89 -16.49 14.79
C TRP A 174 -4.89 -16.68 15.93
N ILE A 175 -4.58 -17.92 16.32
CA ILE A 175 -3.53 -18.19 17.32
C ILE A 175 -2.15 -17.79 16.76
N SER A 176 -1.88 -18.07 15.49
CA SER A 176 -0.62 -17.66 14.84
C SER A 176 -0.49 -16.12 14.82
N ARG A 177 -1.59 -15.40 14.56
CA ARG A 177 -1.64 -13.92 14.61
C ARG A 177 -1.42 -13.40 16.02
N LEU A 178 -1.99 -14.03 17.04
CA LEU A 178 -1.74 -13.68 18.44
C LEU A 178 -0.25 -13.83 18.82
N ILE A 179 0.40 -14.92 18.38
CA ILE A 179 1.84 -15.12 18.59
C ILE A 179 2.65 -14.02 17.90
N GLN A 180 2.29 -13.67 16.66
CA GLN A 180 2.92 -12.56 15.93
C GLN A 180 2.72 -11.23 16.68
N ILE A 181 1.51 -10.93 17.16
CA ILE A 181 1.22 -9.71 17.93
C ILE A 181 2.09 -9.63 19.19
N GLU A 182 2.21 -10.71 19.97
CA GLU A 182 3.06 -10.72 21.16
C GLU A 182 4.51 -10.35 20.80
N SER A 183 5.04 -10.92 19.71
CA SER A 183 6.38 -10.58 19.22
C SER A 183 6.50 -9.13 18.74
N MET A 184 5.50 -8.57 18.04
CA MET A 184 5.49 -7.15 17.64
C MET A 184 5.42 -6.21 18.85
N GLN A 185 4.83 -6.65 19.96
CA GLN A 185 4.80 -5.92 21.23
C GLN A 185 6.07 -6.11 22.08
N GLY A 186 7.09 -6.79 21.55
CA GLY A 186 8.35 -7.04 22.24
C GLY A 186 8.26 -8.14 23.31
N ARG A 187 7.22 -8.98 23.29
CA ARG A 187 7.01 -10.09 24.22
C ARG A 187 7.25 -11.42 23.53
N ILE A 188 7.89 -12.34 24.23
CA ILE A 188 7.98 -13.73 23.75
C ILE A 188 6.66 -14.42 24.06
N ALA A 189 6.11 -15.09 23.06
CA ALA A 189 4.84 -15.78 23.22
C ALA A 189 4.94 -16.91 24.25
N ASN A 190 3.90 -17.03 25.08
CA ASN A 190 3.87 -18.06 26.12
C ASN A 190 3.84 -19.47 25.50
N ASP A 191 4.52 -20.43 26.12
CA ASP A 191 4.51 -21.84 25.68
C ASP A 191 3.09 -22.42 25.58
N SER A 192 2.14 -21.89 26.35
CA SER A 192 0.73 -22.23 26.26
C SER A 192 0.12 -21.92 24.89
N LEU A 193 0.44 -20.75 24.30
CA LEU A 193 -0.08 -20.36 22.98
C LEU A 193 0.55 -21.20 21.87
N ARG A 194 1.87 -21.45 21.96
CA ARG A 194 2.56 -22.36 21.04
C ARG A 194 1.95 -23.76 21.08
N ASN A 195 1.73 -24.32 22.27
CA ASN A 195 1.12 -25.64 22.43
C ASN A 195 -0.33 -25.69 21.92
N ARG A 196 -1.09 -24.60 22.08
CA ARG A 196 -2.45 -24.51 21.50
C ARG A 196 -2.40 -24.47 19.98
N PHE A 197 -1.50 -23.69 19.39
CA PHE A 197 -1.28 -23.67 17.95
C PHE A 197 -0.94 -25.06 17.41
N GLU A 198 0.03 -25.75 18.01
CA GLU A 198 0.46 -27.07 17.54
C GLU A 198 -0.66 -28.11 17.65
N LYS A 199 -1.51 -28.04 18.68
CA LYS A 199 -2.71 -28.89 18.77
C LYS A 199 -3.66 -28.67 17.61
N GLU A 200 -3.99 -27.43 17.27
CA GLU A 200 -4.87 -27.12 16.14
C GLU A 200 -4.20 -27.50 14.80
N ALA A 201 -2.89 -27.32 14.68
CA ALA A 201 -2.12 -27.66 13.48
C ALA A 201 -2.15 -29.16 13.13
N THR A 202 -2.33 -30.06 14.10
CA THR A 202 -2.46 -31.51 13.83
C THR A 202 -3.69 -31.89 13.01
N PHE A 203 -4.74 -31.06 13.01
CA PHE A 203 -5.96 -31.30 12.25
C PHE A 203 -5.89 -30.72 10.82
N LEU A 204 -4.83 -29.98 10.49
CA LEU A 204 -4.66 -29.30 9.21
C LEU A 204 -3.81 -30.13 8.25
N THR A 205 -3.89 -29.79 6.96
CA THR A 205 -2.94 -30.29 5.99
C THR A 205 -1.54 -29.75 6.30
N SER A 206 -0.51 -30.58 6.05
CA SER A 206 0.89 -30.22 6.31
C SER A 206 1.29 -28.90 5.66
N THR A 207 0.75 -28.58 4.47
CA THR A 207 1.05 -27.34 3.74
C THR A 207 0.49 -26.09 4.43
N ILE A 208 -0.76 -26.13 4.88
CA ILE A 208 -1.40 -24.97 5.54
C ILE A 208 -0.75 -24.73 6.89
N ALA A 209 -0.57 -25.80 7.69
CA ALA A 209 0.09 -25.71 8.97
C ALA A 209 1.52 -25.14 8.83
N GLN A 210 2.29 -25.61 7.85
CA GLN A 210 3.62 -25.06 7.55
C GLN A 210 3.56 -23.57 7.23
N GLY A 211 2.63 -23.12 6.39
CA GLY A 211 2.47 -21.70 6.06
C GLY A 211 2.36 -20.81 7.31
N PHE A 212 1.55 -21.22 8.30
CA PHE A 212 1.45 -20.48 9.57
C PHE A 212 2.74 -20.51 10.39
N ARG A 213 3.44 -21.65 10.47
CA ARG A 213 4.73 -21.74 11.18
C ARG A 213 5.76 -20.80 10.56
N GLU A 214 5.80 -20.73 9.24
CA GLU A 214 6.73 -19.89 8.48
C GLU A 214 6.47 -18.40 8.70
N GLN A 215 5.20 -17.98 8.72
CA GLN A 215 4.82 -16.60 9.04
C GLN A 215 5.25 -16.21 10.45
N VAL A 216 5.02 -17.07 11.45
CA VAL A 216 5.46 -16.82 12.84
C VAL A 216 6.98 -16.72 12.92
N HIS A 217 7.71 -17.65 12.29
CA HIS A 217 9.16 -17.62 12.22
C HIS A 217 9.68 -16.30 11.62
N LEU A 218 9.09 -15.85 10.52
CA LEU A 218 9.49 -14.61 9.84
C LEU A 218 9.37 -13.41 10.79
N VAL A 219 8.22 -13.25 11.46
CA VAL A 219 8.01 -12.13 12.39
C VAL A 219 8.99 -12.18 13.55
N LEU A 220 9.23 -13.35 14.15
CA LEU A 220 10.19 -13.50 15.25
C LEU A 220 11.62 -13.15 14.82
N SER A 221 12.01 -13.56 13.61
CA SER A 221 13.32 -13.24 13.03
C SER A 221 13.47 -11.73 12.82
N MET A 222 12.45 -11.07 12.26
CA MET A 222 12.44 -9.62 12.01
C MET A 222 12.48 -8.80 13.30
N GLN A 223 11.81 -9.25 14.36
CA GLN A 223 11.78 -8.57 15.66
C GLN A 223 13.02 -8.82 16.54
N GLY A 224 13.98 -9.62 16.06
CA GLY A 224 15.23 -9.89 16.80
C GLY A 224 15.11 -10.98 17.87
N PHE A 225 14.01 -11.74 17.91
CA PHE A 225 13.84 -12.87 18.83
C PHE A 225 14.53 -14.14 18.31
N HIS A 226 15.85 -14.06 18.08
CA HIS A 226 16.61 -15.06 17.33
C HIS A 226 16.57 -16.47 17.96
N MET A 227 16.58 -16.58 19.29
CA MET A 227 16.45 -17.88 19.96
C MET A 227 15.06 -18.51 19.77
N ALA A 228 13.99 -17.71 19.82
CA ALA A 228 12.64 -18.21 19.56
C ALA A 228 12.46 -18.55 18.08
N ALA A 229 13.00 -17.72 17.18
CA ALA A 229 13.03 -18.00 15.74
C ALA A 229 13.75 -19.33 15.45
N LEU A 230 14.90 -19.59 16.08
CA LEU A 230 15.62 -20.86 15.94
C LEU A 230 14.78 -22.07 16.36
N GLN A 231 14.10 -21.99 17.51
CA GLN A 231 13.20 -23.06 17.95
C GLN A 231 12.04 -23.29 16.97
N TRP A 232 11.50 -22.22 16.38
CA TRP A 232 10.47 -22.34 15.35
C TRP A 232 11.03 -22.94 14.05
N ALA A 233 12.23 -22.57 13.64
CA ALA A 233 12.91 -23.13 12.47
C ALA A 233 13.14 -24.64 12.61
N GLN A 234 13.53 -25.09 13.81
CA GLN A 234 13.64 -26.52 14.14
C GLN A 234 12.28 -27.24 14.01
N THR A 235 11.21 -26.68 14.58
CA THR A 235 9.87 -27.28 14.42
C THR A 235 9.37 -27.29 12.97
N ILE A 236 9.74 -26.30 12.15
CA ILE A 236 9.43 -26.30 10.71
C ILE A 236 10.12 -27.47 10.03
N LEU A 237 11.41 -27.70 10.31
CA LEU A 237 12.15 -28.84 9.76
C LEU A 237 11.51 -30.18 10.16
N GLU A 238 11.16 -30.36 11.44
CA GLU A 238 10.52 -31.59 11.94
C GLU A 238 9.22 -31.94 11.19
N HIS A 239 8.44 -30.93 10.83
CA HIS A 239 7.17 -31.10 10.11
C HIS A 239 7.32 -31.04 8.59
N THR A 240 8.53 -30.88 8.06
CA THR A 240 8.79 -30.84 6.63
C THR A 240 8.82 -32.25 6.04
N PRO A 241 8.02 -32.55 5.00
CA PRO A 241 7.99 -33.90 4.42
C PRO A 241 9.34 -34.25 3.79
N SER A 242 9.89 -35.41 4.14
CA SER A 242 11.19 -35.92 3.67
C SER A 242 11.31 -36.04 2.14
N LYS A 243 10.17 -36.11 1.43
CA LYS A 243 10.11 -36.22 -0.03
C LYS A 243 10.46 -34.90 -0.75
N ASN A 244 10.29 -33.75 -0.10
CA ASN A 244 10.52 -32.44 -0.73
C ASN A 244 11.87 -31.86 -0.28
N LEU A 245 12.93 -32.24 -0.99
CA LEU A 245 14.30 -31.85 -0.66
C LEU A 245 14.55 -30.34 -0.73
N ALA A 246 13.89 -29.62 -1.63
CA ALA A 246 13.99 -28.16 -1.72
C ALA A 246 13.43 -27.47 -0.47
N ARG A 247 12.28 -27.93 0.05
CA ARG A 247 11.73 -27.41 1.32
C ARG A 247 12.61 -27.73 2.52
N ILE A 248 13.24 -28.90 2.53
CA ILE A 248 14.20 -29.29 3.57
C ILE A 248 15.42 -28.35 3.53
N ALA A 249 15.95 -28.07 2.34
CA ALA A 249 17.04 -27.11 2.16
C ALA A 249 16.68 -25.71 2.69
N VAL A 250 15.49 -25.20 2.36
CA VAL A 250 14.98 -23.93 2.90
C VAL A 250 14.85 -23.98 4.43
N ALA A 251 14.36 -25.08 4.99
CA ALA A 251 14.23 -25.24 6.44
C ALA A 251 15.60 -25.23 7.14
N HIS A 252 16.59 -25.93 6.60
CA HIS A 252 17.97 -25.89 7.13
C HIS A 252 18.60 -24.50 6.99
N LEU A 253 18.33 -23.76 5.91
CA LEU A 253 18.78 -22.36 5.78
C LEU A 253 18.16 -21.45 6.84
N ARG A 254 16.87 -21.62 7.15
CA ARG A 254 16.21 -20.88 8.24
C ARG A 254 16.86 -21.18 9.59
N ILE A 255 17.16 -22.45 9.88
CA ILE A 255 17.91 -22.85 11.08
C ILE A 255 19.28 -22.20 11.09
N ALA A 256 20.02 -22.24 9.97
CA ALA A 256 21.37 -21.70 9.90
C ALA A 256 21.40 -20.18 10.16
N ASN A 257 20.51 -19.43 9.51
CA ASN A 257 20.42 -17.98 9.65
C ASN A 257 19.95 -17.58 11.06
N SER A 258 18.94 -18.25 11.61
CA SER A 258 18.47 -17.98 12.97
C SER A 258 19.53 -18.35 14.02
N ALA A 259 20.27 -19.45 13.83
CA ALA A 259 21.38 -19.86 14.70
C ALA A 259 22.56 -18.88 14.64
N HIS A 260 22.90 -18.38 13.45
CA HIS A 260 23.93 -17.36 13.29
C HIS A 260 23.59 -16.09 14.08
N LEU A 261 22.37 -15.56 13.90
CA LEU A 261 21.89 -14.38 14.61
C LEU A 261 21.73 -14.61 16.12
N ALA A 262 21.45 -15.85 16.54
CA ALA A 262 21.39 -16.25 17.95
C ALA A 262 22.76 -16.55 18.58
N HIS A 263 23.86 -16.31 17.87
CA HIS A 263 25.24 -16.62 18.31
C HIS A 263 25.47 -18.10 18.64
N ARG A 264 24.86 -19.01 17.86
CA ARG A 264 25.04 -20.47 17.91
C ARG A 264 25.82 -20.95 16.68
N PRO A 265 27.14 -20.72 16.59
CA PRO A 265 27.89 -20.95 15.36
C PRO A 265 27.98 -22.42 14.93
N LEU A 266 27.98 -23.36 15.88
CA LEU A 266 28.00 -24.80 15.55
C LEU A 266 26.71 -25.25 14.85
N GLU A 267 25.57 -24.79 15.35
CA GLU A 267 24.26 -25.09 14.73
C GLU A 267 24.14 -24.39 13.36
N ALA A 268 24.68 -23.17 13.23
CA ALA A 268 24.74 -22.47 11.96
C ALA A 268 25.58 -23.22 10.91
N LEU A 269 26.77 -23.69 11.28
CA LEU A 269 27.64 -24.48 10.41
C LEU A 269 26.95 -25.76 9.90
N ILE A 270 26.32 -26.50 10.81
CA ILE A 270 25.59 -27.72 10.46
C ILE A 270 24.42 -27.37 9.53
N GLY A 271 23.64 -26.35 9.86
CA GLY A 271 22.53 -25.89 9.04
C GLY A 271 22.95 -25.49 7.63
N TYR A 272 24.03 -24.72 7.45
CA TYR A 272 24.53 -24.37 6.12
C TYR A 272 25.04 -25.59 5.35
N HIS A 273 25.72 -26.52 6.01
CA HIS A 273 26.20 -27.74 5.36
C HIS A 273 25.03 -28.61 4.88
N GLU A 274 24.03 -28.83 5.73
CA GLU A 274 22.85 -29.61 5.40
C GLU A 274 22.03 -28.93 4.31
N ALA A 275 21.84 -27.62 4.37
CA ALA A 275 21.17 -26.83 3.35
C ALA A 275 21.81 -27.01 1.97
N ILE A 276 23.13 -26.79 1.86
CA ILE A 276 23.89 -26.95 0.61
C ILE A 276 23.77 -28.38 0.09
N LYS A 277 23.91 -29.37 0.98
CA LYS A 277 23.76 -30.78 0.62
C LYS A 277 22.37 -31.06 0.02
N SER A 278 21.30 -30.61 0.68
CA SER A 278 19.93 -30.80 0.18
C SER A 278 19.65 -30.03 -1.11
N ALA A 279 20.19 -28.81 -1.26
CA ALA A 279 20.02 -28.00 -2.47
C ALA A 279 20.71 -28.64 -3.68
N ARG A 280 21.89 -29.25 -3.49
CA ARG A 280 22.58 -30.02 -4.54
C ARG A 280 21.77 -31.24 -4.98
N VAL A 281 21.18 -31.97 -4.03
CA VAL A 281 20.35 -33.16 -4.35
C VAL A 281 19.02 -32.77 -4.99
N SER A 282 18.47 -31.60 -4.67
CA SER A 282 17.25 -31.09 -5.31
C SER A 282 17.49 -30.49 -6.70
N GLU A 283 18.75 -30.39 -7.15
CA GLU A 283 19.16 -29.75 -8.42
C GLU A 283 18.64 -28.31 -8.58
N ASP A 284 18.32 -27.63 -7.46
CA ASP A 284 17.84 -26.26 -7.47
C ASP A 284 19.03 -25.31 -7.32
N LEU A 285 19.52 -24.86 -8.48
CA LEU A 285 20.65 -23.93 -8.54
C LEU A 285 20.36 -22.61 -7.80
N SER A 286 19.09 -22.17 -7.68
CA SER A 286 18.78 -20.86 -7.07
C SER A 286 18.93 -20.91 -5.57
N LEU A 287 18.46 -22.02 -5.00
CA LEU A 287 18.60 -22.31 -3.59
C LEU A 287 20.04 -22.61 -3.23
N LEU A 288 20.78 -23.28 -4.11
CA LEU A 288 22.20 -23.54 -3.93
C LEU A 288 23.01 -22.24 -3.90
N THR A 289 22.76 -21.31 -4.83
CA THR A 289 23.43 -20.01 -4.85
C THR A 289 23.15 -19.23 -3.56
N GLU A 290 21.90 -19.21 -3.09
CA GLU A 290 21.56 -18.51 -1.85
C GLU A 290 22.21 -19.17 -0.63
N ALA A 291 22.22 -20.50 -0.55
CA ALA A 291 22.86 -21.23 0.53
C ALA A 291 24.38 -20.96 0.60
N LEU A 292 25.06 -20.94 -0.54
CA LEU A 292 26.49 -20.63 -0.65
C LEU A 292 26.77 -19.18 -0.29
N ARG A 293 25.92 -18.24 -0.72
CA ARG A 293 26.02 -16.81 -0.38
C ARG A 293 25.94 -16.59 1.12
N GLN A 294 24.90 -17.13 1.77
CA GLN A 294 24.70 -17.00 3.21
C GLN A 294 25.83 -17.67 4.01
N LYS A 295 26.30 -18.84 3.58
CA LYS A 295 27.49 -19.48 4.17
C LYS A 295 28.74 -18.61 4.03
N GLY A 296 28.98 -18.04 2.84
CA GLY A 296 30.13 -17.17 2.59
C GLY A 296 30.14 -15.93 3.49
N LEU A 297 28.98 -15.30 3.68
CA LEU A 297 28.81 -14.20 4.63
C LEU A 297 29.06 -14.63 6.07
N PHE A 298 28.46 -15.76 6.49
CA PHE A 298 28.67 -16.34 7.82
C PHE A 298 30.16 -16.60 8.13
N GLU A 299 30.88 -17.21 7.19
CA GLU A 299 32.30 -17.54 7.37
C GLU A 299 33.19 -16.31 7.41
N LYS A 300 32.85 -15.30 6.60
CA LYS A 300 33.51 -13.99 6.62
C LYS A 300 33.32 -13.29 7.97
N ASP A 301 32.11 -13.29 8.52
CA ASP A 301 31.81 -12.68 9.82
C ASP A 301 32.54 -13.37 10.97
N ARG A 302 32.81 -14.68 10.83
CA ARG A 302 33.63 -15.47 11.75
C ARG A 302 35.15 -15.23 11.58
N GLY A 303 35.56 -14.58 10.49
CA GLY A 303 36.97 -14.37 10.14
C GLY A 303 37.65 -15.57 9.47
N ASN A 304 36.88 -16.53 8.93
CA ASN A 304 37.42 -17.63 8.13
C ASN A 304 37.38 -17.32 6.64
N ASP A 305 38.30 -16.45 6.21
CA ASP A 305 38.37 -15.98 4.82
C ASP A 305 38.57 -17.12 3.81
N THR A 306 39.22 -18.22 4.21
CA THR A 306 39.50 -19.35 3.32
C THR A 306 38.25 -20.11 2.92
N GLU A 307 37.33 -20.35 3.86
CA GLU A 307 36.06 -21.02 3.58
C GLU A 307 35.05 -20.09 2.94
N ALA A 308 35.06 -18.81 3.34
CA ALA A 308 34.25 -17.77 2.71
C ALA A 308 34.60 -17.64 1.22
N LEU A 309 35.89 -17.53 0.88
CA LEU A 309 36.36 -17.41 -0.51
C LEU A 309 36.00 -18.66 -1.33
N ARG A 310 36.11 -19.86 -0.77
CA ARG A 310 35.67 -21.08 -1.47
C ARG A 310 34.18 -21.06 -1.79
N ALA A 311 33.35 -20.61 -0.84
CA ALA A 311 31.91 -20.52 -1.07
C ALA A 311 31.57 -19.49 -2.15
N PHE A 312 32.25 -18.34 -2.17
CA PHE A 312 32.06 -17.31 -3.20
C PHE A 312 32.58 -17.74 -4.58
N ILE A 313 33.69 -18.48 -4.68
CA ILE A 313 34.13 -19.04 -5.96
C ILE A 313 33.09 -20.02 -6.52
N GLU A 314 32.56 -20.92 -5.70
CA GLU A 314 31.52 -21.86 -6.13
C GLU A 314 30.24 -21.11 -6.55
N LEU A 315 29.88 -20.04 -5.83
CA LEU A 315 28.77 -19.16 -6.19
C LEU A 315 28.97 -18.52 -7.57
N ASP A 316 30.16 -17.94 -7.81
CA ASP A 316 30.50 -17.28 -9.06
C ASP A 316 30.50 -18.26 -10.23
N GLU A 317 31.00 -19.49 -10.03
CA GLU A 317 30.96 -20.55 -11.04
C GLU A 317 29.51 -20.87 -11.47
N ILE A 318 28.59 -21.02 -10.51
CA ILE A 318 27.18 -21.29 -10.81
C ILE A 318 26.52 -20.10 -11.51
N GLN A 319 26.81 -18.87 -11.07
CA GLN A 319 26.28 -17.67 -11.71
C GLN A 319 26.80 -17.50 -13.15
N MET A 320 28.08 -17.81 -13.40
CA MET A 320 28.64 -17.79 -14.75
C MET A 320 27.98 -18.81 -15.68
N ILE A 321 27.66 -20.01 -15.19
CA ILE A 321 26.89 -21.01 -15.97
C ILE A 321 25.51 -20.47 -16.32
N ARG A 322 24.79 -19.90 -15.34
CA ARG A 322 23.45 -19.31 -15.57
C ARG A 322 23.48 -18.17 -16.58
N LEU A 323 24.47 -17.29 -16.49
CA LEU A 323 24.64 -16.18 -17.44
C LEU A 323 24.93 -16.69 -18.86
N ALA A 324 25.65 -17.81 -18.99
CA ALA A 324 25.90 -18.45 -20.28
C ALA A 324 24.67 -19.16 -20.87
N GLU A 325 23.74 -19.63 -20.02
CA GLU A 325 22.48 -20.27 -20.43
C GLU A 325 21.38 -19.27 -20.79
N LEU A 326 21.48 -18.01 -20.38
CA LEU A 326 20.58 -16.96 -20.87
C LEU A 326 20.71 -16.88 -22.39
N PRO A 327 19.60 -17.05 -23.15
CA PRO A 327 19.67 -16.87 -24.58
C PRO A 327 20.21 -15.47 -24.83
N GLN A 328 21.33 -15.37 -25.54
CA GLN A 328 21.72 -14.11 -26.16
C GLN A 328 20.53 -13.74 -27.05
N ILE A 329 19.68 -12.84 -26.57
CA ILE A 329 18.66 -12.20 -27.39
C ILE A 329 19.48 -11.37 -28.38
N THR A 330 19.89 -12.01 -29.46
CA THR A 330 20.38 -11.37 -30.67
C THR A 330 19.18 -10.76 -31.37
N GLU A 331 18.51 -9.81 -30.72
CA GLU A 331 17.86 -8.76 -31.46
C GLU A 331 18.91 -7.69 -31.68
N ARG A 332 19.17 -7.39 -32.95
CA ARG A 332 19.93 -6.22 -33.37
C ARG A 332 19.18 -4.98 -32.90
N GLU A 333 19.33 -4.62 -31.64
CA GLU A 333 19.00 -3.27 -31.20
C GLU A 333 20.12 -2.36 -31.72
N THR A 334 19.70 -1.45 -32.59
CA THR A 334 20.51 -0.37 -33.12
C THR A 334 21.31 0.29 -32.00
N ARG A 335 22.63 0.40 -32.21
CA ARG A 335 23.55 1.19 -31.38
C ARG A 335 22.96 2.58 -31.11
N GLN A 336 22.31 2.73 -29.98
CA GLN A 336 22.20 3.98 -29.28
C GLN A 336 22.99 3.78 -27.99
N PHE A 337 23.82 4.77 -27.66
CA PHE A 337 24.52 4.81 -26.38
C PHE A 337 23.47 4.94 -25.27
N ALA A 338 22.93 3.81 -24.82
CA ALA A 338 22.36 3.71 -23.49
C ALA A 338 23.56 3.53 -22.56
N GLU A 339 23.73 4.44 -21.60
CA GLU A 339 24.57 4.21 -20.43
C GLU A 339 24.24 2.80 -19.91
N GLN A 340 25.26 1.96 -19.78
CA GLN A 340 25.13 0.66 -19.16
C GLN A 340 24.51 0.83 -17.78
N VAL A 341 23.20 0.58 -17.70
CA VAL A 341 22.55 0.35 -16.43
C VAL A 341 23.19 -0.92 -15.88
N PHE A 342 23.66 -0.85 -14.64
CA PHE A 342 24.22 -1.95 -13.87
C PHE A 342 23.46 -3.26 -14.10
N PRO A 343 24.12 -4.44 -13.99
CA PRO A 343 23.43 -5.72 -14.10
C PRO A 343 22.17 -5.69 -13.26
N VAL A 344 21.04 -6.13 -13.84
CA VAL A 344 19.75 -6.21 -13.15
C VAL A 344 20.00 -6.93 -11.83
N LEU A 345 19.86 -6.20 -10.72
CA LEU A 345 20.02 -6.74 -9.38
C LEU A 345 19.13 -7.96 -9.24
N ASP A 346 19.66 -9.03 -8.66
CA ASP A 346 18.92 -10.25 -8.35
C ASP A 346 17.60 -9.88 -7.63
N GLN A 347 16.51 -10.62 -7.86
CA GLN A 347 15.24 -10.37 -7.18
C GLN A 347 15.39 -10.39 -5.65
N PHE A 348 16.35 -11.16 -5.13
CA PHE A 348 16.72 -11.15 -3.72
C PHE A 348 17.54 -9.93 -3.32
N ASP A 349 18.38 -9.39 -4.19
CA ASP A 349 19.08 -8.12 -3.94
C ASP A 349 18.11 -6.94 -4.00
N VAL A 350 17.12 -7.00 -4.89
CA VAL A 350 15.98 -6.06 -4.92
C VAL A 350 15.20 -6.18 -3.63
N ALA A 351 14.83 -7.39 -3.19
CA ALA A 351 14.12 -7.59 -1.93
C ALA A 351 14.96 -7.19 -0.70
N ALA A 352 16.27 -7.42 -0.70
CA ALA A 352 17.17 -7.02 0.38
C ALA A 352 17.39 -5.50 0.40
N LEU A 353 17.54 -4.86 -0.76
CA LEU A 353 17.61 -3.40 -0.89
C LEU A 353 16.27 -2.74 -0.54
N GLU A 354 15.16 -3.35 -0.92
CA GLU A 354 13.82 -2.93 -0.51
C GLU A 354 13.64 -3.12 0.99
N LEU A 355 14.15 -4.19 1.59
CA LEU A 355 14.10 -4.44 3.03
C LEU A 355 15.05 -3.52 3.81
N GLU A 356 16.19 -3.15 3.24
CA GLU A 356 17.09 -2.11 3.77
C GLU A 356 16.51 -0.70 3.61
N ARG A 357 15.77 -0.43 2.53
CA ARG A 357 15.01 0.83 2.34
C ARG A 357 13.74 0.86 3.18
N ALA A 358 13.14 -0.29 3.48
CA ALA A 358 11.94 -0.46 4.27
C ALA A 358 12.23 -0.62 5.77
N LYS A 359 13.49 -0.82 6.17
CA LYS A 359 13.91 -0.40 7.51
C LYS A 359 13.52 1.06 7.61
N PRO A 360 12.58 1.47 8.49
CA PRO A 360 12.39 2.87 8.74
C PRO A 360 13.76 3.36 9.20
N ALA A 361 14.42 4.18 8.37
CA ALA A 361 15.53 4.96 8.84
C ALA A 361 15.03 5.56 10.16
N PRO A 362 15.70 5.31 11.31
CA PRO A 362 15.27 5.92 12.56
C PRO A 362 15.07 7.38 12.23
N TYR A 363 13.90 7.93 12.56
CA TYR A 363 13.47 9.28 12.22
C TYR A 363 14.53 10.26 12.72
N GLN A 364 15.60 10.44 11.96
CA GLN A 364 16.58 11.46 12.14
C GLN A 364 15.88 12.66 11.53
N SER A 365 15.00 13.26 12.32
CA SER A 365 14.58 14.62 12.10
C SER A 365 15.85 15.47 12.20
N THR A 366 16.61 15.52 11.11
CA THR A 366 17.48 16.65 10.83
C THR A 366 16.56 17.85 10.99
N GLY A 367 16.86 18.78 11.90
CA GLY A 367 15.95 19.89 12.29
C GLY A 367 15.58 20.84 11.15
N TRP A 368 15.94 20.50 9.91
CA TRP A 368 15.71 21.24 8.68
C TRP A 368 14.24 21.54 8.37
N PRO A 369 13.26 20.62 8.55
CA PRO A 369 11.85 20.93 8.33
C PRO A 369 11.33 22.01 9.28
N TRP A 370 11.80 22.02 10.53
CA TRP A 370 11.43 23.02 11.53
C TRP A 370 12.07 24.38 11.25
N ILE A 371 13.35 24.39 10.84
CA ILE A 371 14.04 25.62 10.43
C ILE A 371 13.40 26.22 9.17
N ALA A 372 13.04 25.38 8.19
CA ALA A 372 12.33 25.81 6.99
C ALA A 372 10.93 26.36 7.33
N GLY A 373 10.21 25.72 8.26
CA GLY A 373 8.92 26.21 8.76
C GLY A 373 9.03 27.58 9.44
N LEU A 374 10.01 27.78 10.32
CA LEU A 374 10.24 29.07 10.98
C LEU A 374 10.66 30.17 9.99
N LEU A 375 11.48 29.85 8.99
CA LEU A 375 11.83 30.79 7.92
C LEU A 375 10.63 31.15 7.05
N ALA A 376 9.79 30.18 6.69
CA ALA A 376 8.58 30.43 5.90
C ALA A 376 7.60 31.34 6.65
N ILE A 377 7.40 31.09 7.96
CA ILE A 377 6.56 31.95 8.81
C ILE A 377 7.17 33.37 8.91
N GLY A 378 8.49 33.48 9.04
CA GLY A 378 9.20 34.75 9.04
C GLY A 378 9.02 35.55 7.74
N ILE A 379 9.11 34.89 6.58
CA ILE A 379 8.93 35.51 5.27
C ILE A 379 7.46 35.95 5.07
N ILE A 380 6.49 35.15 5.49
CA ILE A 380 5.06 35.48 5.39
C ILE A 380 4.73 36.67 6.31
N ALA A 381 5.26 36.68 7.54
CA ALA A 381 5.07 37.80 8.46
C ALA A 381 5.70 39.10 7.92
N TYR A 382 6.91 39.02 7.36
CA TYR A 382 7.58 40.16 6.73
C TYR A 382 6.81 40.69 5.51
N ALA A 383 6.32 39.81 4.63
CA ALA A 383 5.53 40.19 3.48
C ALA A 383 4.23 40.90 3.90
N ARG A 384 3.56 40.41 4.95
CA ARG A 384 2.34 41.03 5.50
C ARG A 384 2.62 42.41 6.12
N GLN A 385 3.73 42.56 6.83
CA GLN A 385 4.15 43.85 7.38
C GLN A 385 4.50 44.86 6.27
N GLN A 386 5.15 44.41 5.19
CA GLN A 386 5.48 45.26 4.06
C GLN A 386 4.23 45.76 3.32
N GLN A 387 3.21 44.90 3.14
CA GLN A 387 1.92 45.30 2.57
C GLN A 387 1.19 46.30 3.47
N TYR A 388 1.21 46.10 4.79
CA TYR A 388 0.63 47.05 5.74
C TYR A 388 1.32 48.41 5.67
N LEU A 389 2.66 48.45 5.67
CA LEU A 389 3.45 49.68 5.55
C LEU A 389 3.19 50.41 4.24
N ARG A 390 3.09 49.70 3.10
CA ARG A 390 2.72 50.30 1.82
C ARG A 390 1.33 50.93 1.86
N SER A 391 0.36 50.24 2.47
CA SER A 391 -1.00 50.77 2.61
C SER A 391 -1.06 52.01 3.52
N ALA A 392 -0.27 52.01 4.60
CA ALA A 392 -0.15 53.15 5.51
C ALA A 392 0.53 54.34 4.84
N LEU A 393 1.63 54.11 4.11
CA LEU A 393 2.31 55.14 3.32
C LEU A 393 1.41 55.70 2.22
N HIS A 394 0.59 54.88 1.56
CA HIS A 394 -0.40 55.38 0.60
C HIS A 394 -1.47 56.24 1.26
N LYS A 395 -1.95 55.87 2.45
CA LYS A 395 -2.89 56.70 3.23
C LYS A 395 -2.26 58.02 3.64
N GLU A 396 -1.02 58.01 4.13
CA GLU A 396 -0.29 59.23 4.49
C GLU A 396 0.04 60.09 3.27
N ARG A 397 0.43 59.52 2.14
CA ARG A 397 0.63 60.27 0.90
C ARG A 397 -0.66 60.96 0.43
N ARG A 398 -1.81 60.29 0.54
CA ARG A 398 -3.12 60.89 0.24
C ARG A 398 -3.48 61.99 1.23
N ARG A 399 -3.16 61.83 2.52
CA ARG A 399 -3.32 62.88 3.54
C ARG A 399 -2.44 64.09 3.26
N ILE A 400 -1.17 63.89 2.92
CA ILE A 400 -0.24 64.98 2.56
C ILE A 400 -0.69 65.71 1.31
N ILE A 401 -1.20 64.99 0.28
CA ILE A 401 -1.76 65.63 -0.92
C ILE A 401 -3.00 66.46 -0.55
N ARG A 402 -3.89 65.94 0.29
CA ARG A 402 -5.07 66.69 0.79
C ARG A 402 -4.66 67.89 1.66
N LEU A 403 -3.63 67.76 2.48
CA LEU A 403 -3.10 68.86 3.28
C LEU A 403 -2.41 69.91 2.39
N ARG A 404 -1.68 69.50 1.34
CA ARG A 404 -1.13 70.40 0.33
C ARG A 404 -2.22 71.12 -0.47
N SER A 405 -3.36 70.48 -0.73
CA SER A 405 -4.52 71.16 -1.35
C SER A 405 -5.30 72.05 -0.39
N LEU A 406 -5.06 71.94 0.92
CA LEU A 406 -5.63 72.82 1.95
C LEU A 406 -4.69 73.98 2.33
N VAL A 407 -3.46 73.99 1.83
CA VAL A 407 -2.59 75.17 1.88
C VAL A 407 -3.06 76.12 0.76
N PRO A 408 -3.63 77.30 1.08
CA PRO A 408 -4.00 78.28 0.07
C PRO A 408 -2.75 78.66 -0.74
N ALA A 409 -2.89 78.71 -2.07
CA ALA A 409 -1.83 79.10 -2.99
C ALA A 409 -1.24 80.50 -2.75
N ASP A 410 -1.81 81.27 -1.80
CA ASP A 410 -1.41 82.64 -1.45
C ASP A 410 -0.19 82.76 -0.51
N ARG A 411 0.52 81.65 -0.22
CA ARG A 411 1.81 81.70 0.51
C ARG A 411 2.94 80.89 -0.12
N LEU A 412 2.89 80.65 -1.43
CA LEU A 412 4.09 80.25 -2.17
C LEU A 412 4.76 81.52 -2.72
N PRO A 413 6.04 81.82 -2.37
CA PRO A 413 6.75 82.92 -2.99
C PRO A 413 6.83 82.66 -4.49
N SER A 414 6.37 83.63 -5.28
CA SER A 414 6.48 83.65 -6.73
C SER A 414 7.95 83.73 -7.13
N ALA A 415 8.58 82.57 -7.32
CA ALA A 415 9.87 82.49 -7.98
C ALA A 415 9.65 82.47 -9.49
N SER A 416 9.85 83.64 -10.07
CA SER A 416 10.05 83.96 -11.48
C SER A 416 10.51 82.81 -12.38
N SER A 417 9.82 82.70 -13.51
CA SER A 417 10.31 82.07 -14.73
C SER A 417 11.68 82.62 -15.16
N ASN A 418 12.65 81.73 -15.35
CA ASN A 418 13.58 81.77 -16.48
C ASN A 418 14.08 80.35 -16.80
N PRO A 419 14.09 79.94 -18.09
CA PRO A 419 14.49 78.62 -18.52
C PRO A 419 16.00 78.57 -18.83
N ALA A 420 16.69 77.53 -18.39
CA ALA A 420 17.96 77.09 -18.98
C ALA A 420 18.08 75.58 -18.78
N GLN A 421 18.13 74.86 -19.89
CA GLN A 421 18.30 73.42 -20.00
C GLN A 421 19.76 72.98 -19.78
N ASN A 422 19.88 71.66 -19.57
CA ASN A 422 21.02 70.74 -19.77
C ASN A 422 21.59 70.19 -18.45
N ASP A 423 21.16 69.04 -17.94
CA ASP A 423 21.23 67.62 -18.42
C ASP A 423 22.55 66.92 -18.07
N VAL A 424 22.45 65.87 -17.24
CA VAL A 424 23.13 64.55 -17.35
C VAL A 424 22.28 63.55 -16.52
N GLU A 425 21.32 62.86 -17.13
CA GLU A 425 21.38 61.48 -17.66
C GLU A 425 21.48 60.35 -16.62
N LEU A 426 20.36 59.64 -16.46
CA LEU A 426 20.30 58.17 -16.36
C LEU A 426 19.10 57.73 -17.21
N GLY A 427 19.40 57.20 -18.40
CA GLY A 427 18.45 56.88 -19.48
C GLY A 427 17.39 55.84 -19.11
N THR A 428 16.14 56.07 -19.53
CA THR A 428 15.47 55.56 -20.76
C THR A 428 15.04 54.09 -20.66
N SER A 429 13.83 53.65 -21.01
CA SER A 429 12.86 54.25 -21.92
C SER A 429 11.40 54.01 -21.51
N SER A 430 10.63 55.05 -21.78
CA SER A 430 9.18 55.12 -21.88
C SER A 430 8.70 54.46 -23.18
N LEU A 431 7.51 53.87 -23.15
CA LEU A 431 6.54 53.93 -24.23
C LEU A 431 5.14 53.80 -23.61
N MET A 432 4.51 54.93 -23.35
CA MET A 432 3.05 55.02 -23.33
C MET A 432 2.55 55.29 -24.75
N PRO A 433 1.26 54.99 -25.01
CA PRO A 433 0.42 55.98 -25.66
C PRO A 433 -0.81 56.32 -24.80
N SER A 434 -1.15 57.62 -24.84
CA SER A 434 -2.48 58.26 -24.69
C SER A 434 -3.68 57.36 -24.37
N GLY A 435 -4.54 57.62 -23.39
CA GLY A 435 -5.16 58.90 -23.07
C GLY A 435 -6.55 58.97 -23.73
N GLU A 436 -7.59 58.45 -23.07
CA GLU A 436 -8.98 58.77 -23.39
C GLU A 436 -9.85 58.73 -22.12
N PHE A 437 -10.70 59.74 -21.98
CA PHE A 437 -11.57 60.03 -20.85
C PHE A 437 -12.74 59.05 -20.80
N ILE A 438 -13.06 58.51 -19.62
CA ILE A 438 -14.41 58.04 -19.30
C ILE A 438 -14.79 58.58 -17.92
N GLU A 439 -15.77 59.49 -17.94
CA GLU A 439 -16.51 59.98 -16.79
C GLU A 439 -17.32 58.82 -16.17
N THR A 440 -17.15 58.54 -14.88
CA THR A 440 -18.15 57.76 -14.13
C THR A 440 -18.95 58.71 -13.25
N GLY A 441 -20.09 59.15 -13.79
CA GLY A 441 -21.13 59.85 -13.05
C GLY A 441 -21.95 58.88 -12.22
N ASP A 442 -22.02 59.15 -10.91
CA ASP A 442 -22.99 58.55 -9.99
C ASP A 442 -24.42 59.01 -10.30
N ARG A 443 -25.39 58.07 -10.34
CA ARG A 443 -26.76 58.29 -9.84
C ARG A 443 -27.55 56.97 -9.66
N VAL A 444 -27.70 56.61 -8.39
CA VAL A 444 -28.90 56.13 -7.65
C VAL A 444 -30.19 55.84 -8.45
N ALA A 445 -30.80 54.67 -8.22
CA ALA A 445 -32.17 54.48 -7.67
C ALA A 445 -32.81 53.09 -8.04
N THR A 446 -33.13 52.27 -7.03
CA THR A 446 -34.48 51.81 -6.61
C THR A 446 -35.10 50.56 -7.27
N SER A 447 -35.31 49.54 -6.41
CA SER A 447 -36.54 48.77 -6.14
C SER A 447 -37.43 48.17 -7.25
N GLN A 448 -37.81 46.90 -6.99
CA GLN A 448 -39.09 46.23 -7.33
C GLN A 448 -39.38 45.96 -8.81
N THR A 449 -39.34 44.69 -9.22
CA THR A 449 -40.46 43.73 -9.20
C THR A 449 -39.94 42.31 -9.34
#